data_AF-A0A5S4H8I9-F1
#
_entry.id   AF-A0A5S4H8I9-F1
#
_cell.length_a   1.000
_cell.length_b   1.000
_cell.length_c   1.000
_cell.angle_alpha   90.00
_cell.angle_beta   90.00
_cell.angle_gamma   90.00
#
_symmetry.space_group_name_H-M   'P 1'
#
loop_
_entity.id
_entity.type
_entity.pdbx_description
1 polymer ?
#
loop_
_entity_poly.entity_id
_entity_poly.type
_entity_poly.pdbx_seq_one_letter_code
_entity_poly.pdbx_strand_id
1 'polypeptide(L)'
;MPGTNDGRAALYRFLADRADEITAEVAGEVAARVPAYTRLGPDEIANLVTEAIAVYSGAREARAVLPVFRALGAGEACAGHDVRHFESALRTAARVLVRRTAGAASRLYPPTAEFIAVMRTAFTAESAIVEAAIDGHRRATRPAVARRLYPLLSDN
;
A
#
# COMPACT_ATOMS: atom_id res chain seq x y z
N MET A 1 2.49 -23.45 19.24
CA MET A 1 3.68 -22.77 18.69
C MET A 1 3.79 -21.37 19.27
N PRO A 2 4.37 -21.21 20.47
CA PRO A 2 4.73 -19.91 21.01
C PRO A 2 6.06 -19.47 20.38
N GLY A 3 6.06 -18.41 19.58
CA GLY A 3 7.28 -17.91 18.89
C GLY A 3 7.00 -17.10 17.62
N THR A 4 5.83 -17.28 16.99
CA THR A 4 5.45 -16.53 15.77
C THR A 4 4.99 -15.11 16.05
N ASN A 5 4.34 -14.85 17.19
CA ASN A 5 3.90 -13.49 17.56
C ASN A 5 5.05 -12.58 17.98
N ASP A 6 6.03 -13.10 18.74
CA ASP A 6 7.20 -12.33 19.18
C ASP A 6 8.09 -11.93 18.00
N GLY A 7 8.26 -12.83 17.03
CA GLY A 7 8.96 -12.54 15.78
C GLY A 7 8.28 -11.43 14.97
N ARG A 8 6.96 -11.50 14.78
CA ARG A 8 6.20 -10.45 14.06
C ARG A 8 6.30 -9.09 14.75
N ALA A 9 6.21 -9.08 16.08
CA ALA A 9 6.37 -7.86 16.87
C ALA A 9 7.80 -7.29 16.79
N ALA A 10 8.83 -8.15 16.76
CA ALA A 10 10.21 -7.73 16.56
C ALA A 10 10.43 -7.15 15.15
N LEU A 11 9.90 -7.81 14.12
CA LEU A 11 9.98 -7.33 12.74
C LEU A 11 9.25 -6.00 12.54
N TYR A 12 8.05 -5.88 13.10
CA TYR A 12 7.30 -4.64 13.07
C TYR A 12 8.06 -3.50 13.72
N ARG A 13 8.56 -3.69 14.95
CA ARG A 13 9.36 -2.68 15.65
C ARG A 13 10.60 -2.28 14.84
N PHE A 14 11.34 -3.26 14.33
CA PHE A 14 12.53 -3.00 13.52
C PHE A 14 12.25 -2.11 12.29
N LEU A 15 11.11 -2.32 11.63
CA LEU A 15 10.71 -1.52 10.47
C LEU A 15 10.10 -0.16 10.89
N ALA A 16 9.28 -0.15 11.95
CA ALA A 16 8.61 1.04 12.46
C ALA A 16 9.62 2.07 12.99
N ASP A 17 10.68 1.62 13.67
CA ASP A 17 11.79 2.47 14.13
C ASP A 17 12.55 3.14 12.96
N ARG A 18 12.31 2.69 11.72
CA ARG A 18 12.92 3.21 10.49
C ARG A 18 11.88 3.73 9.50
N ALA A 19 10.65 3.98 9.95
CA ALA A 19 9.55 4.39 9.07
C ALA A 19 9.89 5.66 8.29
N ASP A 20 10.55 6.65 8.90
CA ASP A 20 10.95 7.88 8.23
C ASP A 20 11.99 7.64 7.13
N GLU A 21 13.01 6.80 7.42
CA GLU A 21 14.04 6.39 6.45
C GLU A 21 13.40 5.68 5.25
N ILE A 22 12.48 4.75 5.52
CA ILE A 22 11.77 3.98 4.49
C ILE A 22 10.83 4.89 3.69
N THR A 23 10.17 5.84 4.35
CA THR A 23 9.26 6.80 3.70
C THR A 23 10.02 7.70 2.72
N ALA A 24 11.17 8.24 3.14
CA ALA A 24 12.03 9.03 2.27
C ALA A 24 12.53 8.22 1.07
N GLU A 25 12.91 6.96 1.28
CA GLU A 25 13.32 6.07 0.19
C GLU A 25 12.18 5.75 -0.77
N VAL A 26 10.97 5.51 -0.27
CA VAL A 26 9.77 5.30 -1.11
C VAL A 26 9.51 6.54 -1.97
N ALA A 27 9.49 7.73 -1.38
CA ALA A 27 9.30 8.98 -2.09
C ALA A 27 10.38 9.19 -3.17
N GLY A 28 11.65 8.98 -2.82
CA GLY A 28 12.77 9.09 -3.76
C GLY A 28 12.69 8.09 -4.92
N GLU A 29 12.36 6.83 -4.64
CA GLU A 29 12.27 5.79 -5.67
C GLU A 29 11.08 6.03 -6.61
N VAL A 30 9.93 6.47 -6.08
CA VAL A 30 8.77 6.84 -6.89
C VAL A 30 9.08 8.06 -7.75
N ALA A 31 9.69 9.10 -7.18
CA ALA A 31 10.08 10.30 -7.94
C ALA A 31 11.06 9.98 -9.08
N ALA A 32 12.02 9.08 -8.83
CA ALA A 32 13.01 8.68 -9.83
C ALA A 32 12.43 7.81 -10.96
N ARG A 33 11.47 6.92 -10.65
CA ARG A 33 10.96 5.92 -11.62
C ARG A 33 9.62 6.26 -12.24
N VAL A 34 8.84 7.12 -11.60
CA VAL A 34 7.53 7.56 -12.07
C VAL A 34 7.47 9.10 -12.00
N PRO A 35 8.18 9.82 -12.90
CA PRO A 35 8.25 11.28 -12.85
C PRO A 35 6.89 11.99 -12.94
N ALA A 36 5.88 11.32 -13.52
CA ALA A 36 4.49 11.79 -13.56
C ALA A 36 3.80 11.82 -12.18
N TYR A 37 4.48 11.33 -11.13
CA TYR A 37 3.92 11.09 -9.81
C TYR A 37 4.77 11.66 -8.66
N THR A 38 5.58 12.68 -8.97
CA THR A 38 6.51 13.38 -8.04
C THR A 38 5.84 14.29 -7.03
N ARG A 39 4.51 14.47 -7.11
CA ARG A 39 3.78 15.41 -6.25
C ARG A 39 3.67 14.96 -4.80
N LEU A 40 3.80 13.66 -4.53
CA LEU A 40 3.64 13.12 -3.19
C LEU A 40 4.94 13.24 -2.41
N GLY A 41 4.98 14.17 -1.47
CA GLY A 41 6.10 14.35 -0.54
C GLY A 41 6.13 13.26 0.54
N PRO A 42 7.27 13.07 1.24
CA PRO A 42 7.39 12.09 2.32
C PRO A 42 6.28 12.20 3.38
N ASP A 43 5.93 13.42 3.79
CA ASP A 43 4.91 13.66 4.82
C ASP A 43 3.51 13.17 4.39
N GLU A 44 3.20 13.26 3.10
CA GLU A 44 1.90 12.86 2.54
C GLU A 44 1.75 11.33 2.46
N ILE A 45 2.86 10.60 2.37
CA ILE A 45 2.87 9.14 2.26
C ILE A 45 3.28 8.42 3.55
N ALA A 46 3.74 9.14 4.58
CA ALA A 46 4.23 8.56 5.84
C ALA A 46 3.20 7.62 6.51
N ASN A 47 1.93 8.04 6.54
CA ASN A 47 0.86 7.20 7.08
C ASN A 47 0.65 5.92 6.25
N LEU A 48 0.69 6.02 4.92
CA LEU A 48 0.53 4.86 4.03
C LEU A 48 1.68 3.85 4.20
N VAL A 49 2.91 4.36 4.33
CA VAL A 49 4.10 3.54 4.60
C VAL A 49 3.98 2.84 5.94
N THR A 50 3.55 3.54 6.99
CA THR A 50 3.35 2.97 8.32
C THR A 50 2.29 1.86 8.31
N GLU A 51 1.15 2.10 7.66
CA GLU A 51 0.09 1.10 7.49
C GLU A 51 0.58 -0.12 6.71
N ALA A 52 1.36 0.08 5.66
CA ALA A 52 1.95 -1.03 4.90
C ALA A 52 2.97 -1.83 5.72
N ILE A 53 3.84 -1.17 6.50
CA ILE A 53 4.81 -1.82 7.41
C ILE A 53 4.09 -2.73 8.42
N ALA A 54 2.99 -2.25 9.01
CA ALA A 54 2.21 -3.03 9.96
C ALA A 54 1.65 -4.31 9.34
N VAL A 55 1.24 -4.27 8.07
CA VAL A 55 0.70 -5.46 7.38
C VAL A 55 1.81 -6.37 6.85
N TYR A 56 2.88 -5.82 6.28
CA TYR A 56 3.98 -6.60 5.71
C TYR A 56 4.73 -7.41 6.78
N SER A 57 4.84 -6.85 7.99
CA SER A 57 5.39 -7.54 9.16
C SER A 57 4.43 -8.58 9.77
N GLY A 58 3.17 -8.59 9.36
CA GLY A 58 2.12 -9.43 9.93
C GLY A 58 1.62 -8.97 11.31
N ALA A 59 1.98 -7.76 11.75
CA ALA A 59 1.47 -7.15 12.98
C ALA A 59 0.02 -6.69 12.87
N ARG A 60 -0.45 -6.42 11.65
CA ARG A 60 -1.83 -6.07 11.32
C ARG A 60 -2.33 -6.89 10.15
N GLU A 61 -3.61 -7.26 10.17
CA GLU A 61 -4.23 -7.94 9.03
C GLU A 61 -4.50 -6.96 7.89
N ALA A 62 -4.25 -7.39 6.65
CA ALA A 62 -4.43 -6.54 5.47
C ALA A 62 -5.82 -5.90 5.39
N ARG A 63 -6.88 -6.64 5.75
CA ARG A 63 -8.28 -6.16 5.71
C ARG A 63 -8.50 -4.86 6.47
N ALA A 64 -7.73 -4.62 7.54
CA ALA A 64 -7.86 -3.42 8.37
C ALA A 64 -7.35 -2.16 7.64
N VAL A 65 -6.41 -2.30 6.71
CA VAL A 65 -5.76 -1.16 6.03
C VAL A 65 -6.29 -0.93 4.62
N LEU A 66 -6.93 -1.93 3.99
CA LEU A 66 -7.47 -1.80 2.63
C LEU A 66 -8.40 -0.58 2.44
N PRO A 67 -9.24 -0.15 3.41
CA PRO A 67 -10.02 1.08 3.27
C PRO A 67 -9.17 2.33 3.06
N VAL A 68 -8.01 2.44 3.70
CA VAL A 68 -7.07 3.56 3.54
C VAL A 68 -6.56 3.61 2.10
N PHE A 69 -6.14 2.46 1.56
CA PHE A 69 -5.64 2.39 0.18
C PHE A 69 -6.75 2.59 -0.86
N ARG A 70 -7.98 2.13 -0.61
CA ARG A 70 -9.14 2.50 -1.45
C ARG A 70 -9.38 4.01 -1.46
N ALA A 71 -9.30 4.66 -0.30
CA ALA A 71 -9.47 6.10 -0.19
C ALA A 71 -8.36 6.86 -0.92
N LEU A 72 -7.11 6.39 -0.81
CA LEU A 72 -5.99 6.90 -1.63
C LEU A 72 -6.36 6.83 -3.11
N GLY A 73 -6.71 5.65 -3.62
CA GLY A 73 -7.05 5.51 -5.03
C GLY A 73 -8.22 6.38 -5.50
N ALA A 74 -9.24 6.54 -4.67
CA ALA A 74 -10.34 7.46 -4.95
C ALA A 74 -9.88 8.92 -5.01
N GLY A 75 -9.01 9.35 -4.09
CA GLY A 75 -8.40 10.69 -4.10
C GLY A 75 -7.59 10.94 -5.37
N GLU A 76 -6.81 9.96 -5.82
CA GLU A 76 -6.04 10.03 -7.06
C GLU A 76 -6.90 10.15 -8.31
N ALA A 77 -8.01 9.42 -8.36
CA ALA A 77 -8.99 9.56 -9.44
C ALA A 77 -9.64 10.95 -9.44
N CYS A 78 -10.00 11.48 -8.26
CA CYS A 78 -10.55 12.82 -8.14
C CYS A 78 -9.55 13.92 -8.56
N ALA A 79 -8.26 13.70 -8.34
CA ALA A 79 -7.19 14.58 -8.82
C ALA A 79 -6.89 14.40 -10.33
N GLY A 80 -7.59 13.51 -11.03
CA GLY A 80 -7.45 13.30 -12.47
C GLY A 80 -6.24 12.48 -12.89
N HIS A 81 -5.61 11.74 -11.97
CA HIS A 81 -4.44 10.95 -12.30
C HIS A 81 -4.79 9.68 -13.07
N ASP A 82 -3.96 9.39 -14.07
CA ASP A 82 -4.04 8.16 -14.84
C ASP A 82 -3.75 6.94 -13.97
N VAL A 83 -4.63 5.94 -14.04
CA VAL A 83 -4.56 4.73 -13.22
C VAL A 83 -3.27 3.93 -13.45
N ARG A 84 -2.67 3.99 -14.64
CA ARG A 84 -1.43 3.26 -14.97
C ARG A 84 -0.23 3.91 -14.30
N HIS A 85 -0.15 5.24 -14.29
CA HIS A 85 0.90 5.95 -13.55
C HIS A 85 0.75 5.73 -12.05
N PHE A 86 -0.47 5.79 -11.53
CA PHE A 86 -0.75 5.50 -10.13
C PHE A 86 -0.37 4.06 -9.75
N GLU A 87 -0.78 3.06 -10.52
CA GLU A 87 -0.40 1.66 -10.31
C GLU A 87 1.12 1.48 -10.36
N SER A 88 1.80 2.12 -11.31
CA SER A 88 3.26 2.07 -11.42
C SER A 88 3.94 2.65 -10.18
N ALA A 89 3.44 3.77 -9.65
CA ALA A 89 3.93 4.39 -8.42
C ALA A 89 3.72 3.47 -7.20
N LEU A 90 2.52 2.89 -7.04
CA LEU A 90 2.22 1.94 -5.97
C LEU A 90 3.13 0.71 -6.02
N ARG A 91 3.30 0.09 -7.19
CA ARG A 91 4.19 -1.05 -7.36
C ARG A 91 5.65 -0.68 -7.12
N THR A 92 6.05 0.56 -7.38
CA THR A 92 7.40 1.05 -7.08
C THR A 92 7.60 1.19 -5.57
N ALA A 93 6.65 1.82 -4.88
CA ALA A 93 6.64 1.92 -3.42
C ALA A 93 6.64 0.53 -2.75
N ALA A 94 5.80 -0.38 -3.23
CA ALA A 94 5.71 -1.74 -2.71
C ALA A 94 7.03 -2.51 -2.81
N ARG A 95 7.78 -2.38 -3.91
CA ARG A 95 9.10 -3.02 -4.05
C ARG A 95 10.09 -2.56 -2.98
N VAL A 96 10.08 -1.28 -2.64
CA VAL A 96 10.93 -0.74 -1.55
C VAL A 96 10.55 -1.41 -0.23
N LEU A 97 9.26 -1.47 0.07
CA LEU A 97 8.73 -2.09 1.30
C LEU A 97 9.04 -3.58 1.38
N VAL A 98 8.90 -4.33 0.27
CA VAL A 98 9.26 -5.75 0.20
C VAL A 98 10.76 -5.93 0.43
N ARG A 99 11.61 -5.12 -0.22
CA ARG A 99 13.07 -5.18 -0.03
C ARG A 99 13.45 -4.90 1.43
N ARG A 100 12.86 -3.89 2.04
CA ARG A 100 13.10 -3.54 3.45
C ARG A 100 12.62 -4.62 4.40
N THR A 101 11.46 -5.21 4.13
CA THR A 101 10.93 -6.35 4.89
C THR A 101 11.83 -7.57 4.79
N ALA A 102 12.29 -7.92 3.58
CA ALA A 102 13.22 -9.02 3.36
C ALA A 102 14.55 -8.81 4.09
N GLY A 103 15.11 -7.58 4.01
CA GLY A 103 16.36 -7.23 4.68
C GLY A 103 16.25 -7.22 6.20
N ALA A 104 15.08 -6.85 6.76
CA ALA A 104 14.83 -6.95 8.19
C ALA A 104 14.62 -8.41 8.62
N ALA A 105 13.82 -9.16 7.86
CA ALA A 105 13.54 -10.56 8.14
C ALA A 105 14.81 -11.42 8.10
N SER A 106 15.71 -11.21 7.13
CA SER A 106 16.96 -11.98 7.04
C SER A 106 17.94 -11.72 8.18
N ARG A 107 17.79 -10.59 8.90
CA ARG A 107 18.58 -10.28 10.10
C ARG A 107 17.97 -10.89 11.36
N LEU A 108 16.64 -10.98 11.42
CA LEU A 108 15.90 -11.44 12.59
C LEU A 108 15.69 -12.96 12.58
N TYR A 109 15.64 -13.56 11.40
CA TYR A 109 15.47 -15.00 11.21
C TYR A 109 16.64 -15.52 10.39
N PRO A 110 17.29 -16.63 10.78
CA PRO A 110 18.03 -17.45 9.83
C PRO A 110 17.08 -17.81 8.66
N PRO A 111 17.57 -18.05 7.42
CA PRO A 111 16.72 -18.34 6.26
C PRO A 111 16.00 -19.70 6.42
N THR A 112 14.92 -19.68 7.18
CA THR A 112 14.11 -20.81 7.62
C THR A 112 12.66 -20.62 7.19
N ALA A 113 11.78 -21.52 7.62
CA ALA A 113 10.34 -21.43 7.37
C ALA A 113 9.74 -20.08 7.84
N GLU A 114 10.29 -19.46 8.88
CA GLU A 114 9.89 -18.15 9.39
C GLU A 114 10.12 -17.04 8.37
N PHE A 115 11.29 -16.99 7.74
CA PHE A 115 11.58 -16.03 6.67
C PHE A 115 10.60 -16.21 5.50
N ILE A 116 10.37 -17.46 5.08
CA ILE A 116 9.43 -17.77 3.99
C ILE A 116 8.01 -17.31 4.35
N ALA A 117 7.57 -17.53 5.59
CA ALA A 117 6.26 -17.12 6.06
C ALA A 117 6.09 -15.60 6.07
N VAL A 118 7.13 -14.85 6.48
CA VAL A 118 7.14 -13.39 6.41
C VAL A 118 7.04 -12.91 4.97
N MET A 119 7.89 -13.44 4.07
CA MET A 119 7.87 -13.01 2.67
C MET A 119 6.54 -13.33 1.99
N ARG A 120 5.94 -14.50 2.26
CA ARG A 120 4.60 -14.82 1.78
C ARG A 120 3.57 -13.79 2.28
N THR A 121 3.64 -13.41 3.55
CA THR A 121 2.75 -12.39 4.13
C THR A 121 2.92 -11.05 3.42
N ALA A 122 4.16 -10.60 3.21
CA ALA A 122 4.47 -9.34 2.54
C ALA A 122 3.97 -9.32 1.09
N PHE A 123 4.18 -10.39 0.31
CA PHE A 123 3.69 -10.45 -1.08
C PHE A 123 2.16 -10.51 -1.17
N THR A 124 1.49 -11.26 -0.29
CA THR A 124 0.03 -11.27 -0.24
C THR A 124 -0.52 -9.89 0.14
N ALA A 125 0.13 -9.21 1.08
CA ALA A 125 -0.22 -7.86 1.50
C ALA A 125 -0.04 -6.85 0.36
N GLU A 126 1.08 -6.91 -0.37
CA GLU A 126 1.36 -6.10 -1.55
C GLU A 126 0.22 -6.18 -2.56
N SER A 127 -0.12 -7.39 -3.00
CA SER A 127 -1.19 -7.61 -3.98
C SER A 127 -2.51 -7.02 -3.50
N ALA A 128 -2.90 -7.29 -2.25
CA ALA A 128 -4.16 -6.81 -1.70
C ALA A 128 -4.22 -5.28 -1.59
N ILE A 129 -3.11 -4.64 -1.19
CA ILE A 129 -3.01 -3.18 -1.07
C ILE A 129 -3.10 -2.51 -2.44
N VAL A 130 -2.35 -3.01 -3.43
CA VAL A 130 -2.36 -2.47 -4.80
C VAL A 130 -3.74 -2.64 -5.43
N GLU A 131 -4.35 -3.81 -5.29
CA GLU A 131 -5.71 -4.08 -5.79
C GLU A 131 -6.75 -3.16 -5.12
N ALA A 132 -6.66 -2.96 -3.81
CA ALA A 132 -7.56 -2.06 -3.09
C ALA A 132 -7.45 -0.62 -3.59
N ALA A 133 -6.23 -0.13 -3.83
CA ALA A 133 -6.04 1.21 -4.37
C ALA A 133 -6.58 1.36 -5.79
N ILE A 134 -6.32 0.39 -6.67
CA ILE A 134 -6.85 0.41 -8.04
C ILE A 134 -8.38 0.29 -8.05
N ASP A 135 -8.97 -0.54 -7.19
CA ASP A 135 -10.42 -0.65 -7.01
C ASP A 135 -11.03 0.69 -6.58
N GLY A 136 -10.41 1.38 -5.61
CA GLY A 136 -10.82 2.73 -5.19
C GLY A 136 -10.80 3.73 -6.34
N HIS A 137 -9.71 3.76 -7.11
CA HIS A 137 -9.56 4.62 -8.29
C HIS A 137 -10.62 4.35 -9.34
N ARG A 138 -10.81 3.08 -9.73
CA ARG A 138 -11.80 2.68 -10.74
C ARG A 138 -13.23 3.01 -10.30
N ARG A 139 -13.57 2.82 -9.03
CA ARG A 139 -14.90 3.15 -8.50
C ARG A 139 -15.19 4.65 -8.54
N ALA A 140 -14.20 5.49 -8.23
CA ALA A 140 -14.33 6.94 -8.30
C ALA A 140 -14.38 7.47 -9.74
N THR A 141 -13.71 6.79 -10.67
CA THR A 141 -13.69 7.15 -12.10
C THR A 141 -14.93 6.66 -12.85
N ARG A 142 -15.65 5.65 -12.32
CA ARG A 142 -16.89 5.18 -12.95
C ARG A 142 -17.88 6.35 -13.00
N PRO A 143 -18.38 6.73 -14.19
CA PRO A 143 -19.44 7.71 -14.27
C PRO A 143 -20.58 7.23 -13.39
N ALA A 144 -21.12 8.11 -12.56
CA ALA A 144 -22.31 7.83 -11.79
C ALA A 144 -23.50 7.64 -12.74
N VAL A 145 -23.58 6.47 -13.40
CA VAL A 145 -24.68 6.09 -14.29
C VAL A 145 -26.03 6.11 -13.54
N ALA A 146 -26.00 6.15 -12.20
CA ALA A 146 -27.19 6.32 -11.35
C ALA A 146 -27.55 7.79 -11.01
N ARG A 147 -26.65 8.78 -11.13
CA ARG A 147 -27.02 10.20 -10.85
C ARG A 147 -27.67 10.91 -12.03
N ARG A 148 -27.76 10.23 -13.17
CA ARG A 148 -28.61 10.59 -14.31
C ARG A 148 -29.64 9.49 -14.61
N LEU A 149 -30.14 8.81 -13.58
CA LEU A 149 -31.59 8.58 -13.56
C LEU A 149 -32.21 9.98 -13.45
N TYR A 150 -32.25 10.66 -14.60
CA TYR A 150 -33.06 11.83 -14.81
C TYR A 150 -34.44 11.46 -14.28
N PRO A 151 -34.95 12.15 -13.25
CA PRO A 151 -36.37 12.15 -12.97
C PRO A 151 -37.02 12.93 -14.12
N LEU A 152 -37.11 12.28 -15.28
CA LEU A 152 -38.15 12.48 -16.27
C LEU A 152 -39.02 11.23 -16.06
N LEU A 153 -39.97 11.20 -15.12
CA LEU A 153 -41.22 11.98 -15.25
C LEU A 153 -41.51 12.03 -16.76
N SER A 154 -41.83 10.89 -17.38
CA SER A 154 -43.11 10.18 -17.20
C SER A 154 -44.24 11.20 -17.14
N ASP A 155 -44.96 11.21 -18.26
CA ASP A 155 -46.29 11.75 -18.51
C ASP A 155 -46.37 13.24 -18.85
N ASN A 156 -46.27 13.51 -20.17
CA ASN A 156 -47.19 14.38 -20.88
C ASN A 156 -47.97 13.52 -21.89
#